data_AF-A0A957HAB2-F1
#
_entry.id   AF-A0A957HAB2-F1
#
_cell.length_a   1.000
_cell.length_b   1.000
_cell.length_c   1.000
_cell.angle_alpha   90.00
_cell.angle_beta   90.00
_cell.angle_gamma   90.00
#
_symmetry.space_group_name_H-M   'P 1'
#
loop_
_entity.id
_entity.type
_entity.pdbx_description
1 polymer ?
#
loop_
_entity_poly.entity_id
_entity_poly.type
_entity_poly.pdbx_seq_one_letter_code
_entity_poly.pdbx_strand_id
1 'polypeptide(L)'
;RTMNILFWVLVPGSLIFYLAFLLTGLILGSGIDVPAAVTTFLARNFTYVLAFSGVAMLAGFWVYFGITGFSLRFNQIKKQFLQATPVAFWLVSLVALFVGTMQGLLQAIPAVNYLLITPEEIPNSHAQLNMIGGVLMALIGLVYYLLPELTGQKVSSKLTRLSLISLTFGIAGYYTLTLMSGLRRMGY
;
A
#
# COMPACT_ATOMS: atom_id res chain seq x y z
N ARG A 1 9.68 13.79 -17.87
CA ARG A 1 10.52 14.28 -16.73
C ARG A 1 9.91 13.89 -15.38
N THR A 2 8.69 14.31 -15.05
CA THR A 2 8.01 14.00 -13.78
C THR A 2 7.84 12.50 -13.51
N MET A 3 7.46 11.72 -14.52
CA MET A 3 7.32 10.25 -14.39
C MET A 3 8.65 9.55 -14.09
N ASN A 4 9.76 10.00 -14.67
CA ASN A 4 11.09 9.46 -14.36
C ASN A 4 11.48 9.75 -12.91
N ILE A 5 11.17 10.94 -12.40
CA ILE A 5 11.42 11.29 -11.00
C ILE A 5 10.62 10.35 -10.08
N LEU A 6 9.32 10.17 -10.35
CA LEU A 6 8.48 9.26 -9.56
C LEU A 6 9.02 7.83 -9.57
N PHE A 7 9.40 7.33 -10.74
CA PHE A 7 10.00 6.01 -10.88
C PHE A 7 11.26 5.87 -10.00
N TRP A 8 12.22 6.79 -10.15
CA TRP A 8 13.50 6.69 -9.46
C TRP A 8 13.44 6.95 -7.96
N VAL A 9 12.43 7.67 -7.47
CA VAL A 9 12.25 7.90 -6.02
C VAL A 9 11.46 6.76 -5.37
N LEU A 10 10.45 6.19 -6.03
CA LEU A 10 9.63 5.11 -5.45
C LEU A 10 10.28 3.73 -5.60
N VAL A 11 10.75 3.36 -6.79
CA VAL A 11 11.07 1.97 -7.12
C VAL A 11 12.25 1.43 -6.30
N PRO A 12 13.40 2.12 -6.18
CA PRO A 12 14.53 1.61 -5.41
C PRO A 12 14.19 1.46 -3.92
N GLY A 13 13.52 2.45 -3.33
CA GLY A 13 13.10 2.42 -1.92
C GLY A 13 12.17 1.25 -1.62
N SER A 14 11.12 1.08 -2.43
CA SER A 14 10.19 -0.05 -2.30
C SER A 14 10.87 -1.40 -2.51
N LEU A 15 11.72 -1.54 -3.54
CA LEU A 15 12.42 -2.82 -3.79
C LEU A 15 13.35 -3.19 -2.64
N ILE A 16 14.16 -2.25 -2.13
CA ILE A 16 15.04 -2.51 -1.00
C ILE A 16 14.22 -2.88 0.23
N PHE A 17 13.11 -2.19 0.49
CA PHE A 17 12.22 -2.47 1.62
C PHE A 17 11.63 -3.89 1.56
N TYR A 18 11.02 -4.26 0.44
CA TYR A 18 10.43 -5.59 0.26
C TYR A 18 11.47 -6.70 0.24
N LEU A 19 12.62 -6.50 -0.42
CA LEU A 19 13.70 -7.48 -0.40
C LEU A 19 14.30 -7.64 0.99
N ALA A 20 14.43 -6.56 1.77
CA ALA A 20 14.89 -6.63 3.15
C ALA A 20 13.94 -7.48 4.01
N PHE A 21 12.63 -7.25 3.91
CA PHE A 21 11.63 -8.06 4.61
C PHE A 21 11.65 -9.53 4.18
N LEU A 22 11.66 -9.79 2.86
CA LEU A 22 11.65 -11.14 2.32
C LEU A 22 12.90 -11.92 2.74
N LEU A 23 14.09 -11.37 2.49
CA LEU A 23 15.35 -12.05 2.79
C LEU A 23 15.52 -12.26 4.28
N THR A 24 15.16 -11.28 5.10
CA THR A 24 15.28 -11.41 6.56
C THR A 24 14.26 -12.38 7.11
N GLY A 25 13.02 -12.38 6.61
CA GLY A 25 12.02 -13.37 6.99
C GLY A 25 12.45 -14.79 6.62
N LEU A 26 13.05 -14.98 5.44
CA LEU A 26 13.56 -16.29 5.02
C LEU A 26 14.80 -16.72 5.83
N ILE A 27 15.75 -15.82 6.08
CA ILE A 27 17.00 -16.15 6.78
C ILE A 27 16.78 -16.30 8.29
N LEU A 28 16.13 -15.34 8.94
CA LEU A 28 15.91 -15.38 10.39
C LEU A 28 14.77 -16.32 10.78
N GLY A 29 13.83 -16.59 9.86
CA GLY A 29 12.77 -17.58 10.04
C GLY A 29 13.17 -19.01 9.68
N SER A 30 14.46 -19.28 9.45
CA SER A 30 15.00 -20.60 9.09
C SER A 30 14.44 -21.20 7.79
N GLY A 31 13.93 -20.35 6.89
CA GLY A 31 13.52 -20.76 5.54
C GLY A 31 14.70 -20.94 4.57
N ILE A 32 15.84 -20.31 4.85
CA ILE A 32 17.10 -20.49 4.12
C ILE A 32 18.26 -20.53 5.12
N ASP A 33 19.07 -21.59 5.06
CA ASP A 33 20.30 -21.70 5.84
C ASP A 33 21.43 -20.89 5.18
N VAL A 34 22.00 -19.96 5.95
CA VAL A 34 23.16 -19.15 5.54
C VAL A 34 24.24 -19.17 6.63
N PRO A 35 25.51 -18.89 6.30
CA PRO A 35 26.58 -18.88 7.29
C PRO A 35 26.27 -17.97 8.49
N ALA A 36 26.64 -18.38 9.70
CA ALA A 36 26.33 -17.65 10.94
C ALA A 36 26.81 -16.19 10.93
N ALA A 37 27.91 -15.91 10.23
CA ALA A 37 28.42 -14.54 10.03
C ALA A 37 27.40 -13.64 9.29
N VAL A 38 26.70 -14.19 8.29
CA VAL A 38 25.67 -13.49 7.51
C VAL A 38 24.42 -13.27 8.37
N THR A 39 23.96 -14.29 9.10
CA THR A 39 22.83 -14.18 10.03
C THR A 39 23.08 -13.11 11.09
N THR A 40 24.28 -13.11 11.68
CA THR A 40 24.67 -12.13 12.72
C THR A 40 24.79 -10.73 12.15
N PHE A 41 25.39 -10.57 10.97
CA PHE A 41 25.48 -9.29 10.29
C PHE A 41 24.10 -8.72 9.96
N LEU A 42 23.20 -9.55 9.42
CA LEU A 42 21.84 -9.15 9.10
C LEU A 42 21.08 -8.78 10.38
N ALA A 43 21.06 -9.65 11.38
CA ALA A 43 20.36 -9.38 12.65
C ALA A 43 20.81 -8.05 13.30
N ARG A 44 22.10 -7.72 13.21
CA ARG A 44 22.64 -6.47 13.78
C ARG A 44 22.29 -5.22 12.96
N ASN A 45 22.25 -5.33 11.64
CA ASN A 45 22.10 -4.15 10.76
C ASN A 45 20.69 -3.99 10.19
N PHE A 46 19.82 -4.98 10.37
CA PHE A 46 18.49 -5.04 9.76
C PHE A 46 17.64 -3.80 10.07
N THR A 47 17.66 -3.33 11.31
CA THR A 47 16.92 -2.13 11.72
C THR A 47 17.33 -0.91 10.90
N TYR A 48 18.62 -0.72 10.63
CA TYR A 48 19.11 0.41 9.84
C TYR A 48 18.73 0.29 8.36
N VAL A 49 18.80 -0.92 7.80
CA VAL A 49 18.39 -1.19 6.42
C VAL A 49 16.89 -0.94 6.24
N LEU A 50 16.05 -1.41 7.17
CA LEU A 50 14.62 -1.14 7.17
C LEU A 50 14.30 0.34 7.35
N ALA A 51 14.96 1.02 8.28
CA ALA A 51 14.74 2.44 8.52
C ALA A 51 15.09 3.27 7.28
N PHE A 52 16.26 3.02 6.68
CA PHE A 52 16.70 3.72 5.47
C PHE A 52 15.74 3.49 4.30
N SER A 53 15.42 2.22 4.01
CA SER A 53 14.52 1.87 2.91
C SER A 53 13.10 2.38 3.13
N GLY A 54 12.59 2.32 4.37
CA GLY A 54 11.30 2.87 4.76
C GLY A 54 11.23 4.39 4.57
N VAL A 55 12.26 5.14 4.97
CA VAL A 55 12.34 6.59 4.75
C VAL A 55 12.40 6.93 3.26
N ALA A 56 13.22 6.21 2.48
CA ALA A 56 13.31 6.42 1.04
C ALA A 56 11.97 6.16 0.34
N MET A 57 11.29 5.05 0.68
CA MET A 57 9.97 4.70 0.18
C MET A 57 8.92 5.75 0.57
N LEU A 58 8.91 6.19 1.83
CA LEU A 58 7.99 7.22 2.33
C LEU A 58 8.18 8.55 1.59
N ALA A 59 9.43 8.97 1.36
CA ALA A 59 9.73 10.16 0.56
C ALA A 59 9.17 10.05 -0.87
N GLY A 60 9.28 8.87 -1.49
CA GLY A 60 8.67 8.59 -2.80
C GLY A 60 7.15 8.71 -2.79
N PHE A 61 6.49 8.15 -1.78
CA PHE A 61 5.05 8.29 -1.62
C PHE A 61 4.61 9.75 -1.44
N TRP A 62 5.36 10.56 -0.69
CA TRP A 62 5.05 11.98 -0.54
C TRP A 62 5.17 12.77 -1.84
N VAL A 63 6.21 12.52 -2.64
CA VAL A 63 6.35 13.13 -3.97
C VAL A 63 5.18 12.69 -4.87
N TYR A 64 4.79 11.43 -4.81
CA TYR A 64 3.64 10.88 -5.54
C TYR A 64 2.31 11.53 -5.13
N PHE A 65 2.02 11.60 -3.83
CA PHE A 65 0.81 12.24 -3.31
C PHE A 65 0.79 13.73 -3.62
N GLY A 66 1.92 14.43 -3.51
CA GLY A 66 2.03 15.84 -3.86
C GLY A 66 1.69 16.08 -5.33
N ILE A 67 2.39 15.40 -6.24
CA ILE A 67 2.16 15.57 -7.69
C ILE A 67 0.71 15.24 -8.05
N THR A 68 0.18 14.13 -7.54
CA THR A 68 -1.17 13.67 -7.88
C THR A 68 -2.23 14.59 -7.27
N GLY A 69 -2.09 14.96 -6.01
CA GLY A 69 -3.01 15.84 -5.29
C GLY A 69 -3.11 17.25 -5.91
N PHE A 70 -1.97 17.84 -6.32
CA PHE A 70 -1.98 19.14 -6.99
C PHE A 70 -2.48 19.08 -8.44
N SER A 71 -2.40 17.92 -9.10
CA SER A 71 -2.81 17.76 -10.49
C SER A 71 -4.31 17.51 -10.65
N LEU A 72 -4.96 16.94 -9.63
CA LEU A 72 -6.36 16.51 -9.72
C LEU A 72 -7.34 17.65 -9.42
N ARG A 73 -8.31 17.85 -10.32
CA ARG A 73 -9.44 18.77 -10.09
C ARG A 73 -10.66 18.01 -9.57
N PHE A 74 -11.35 18.57 -8.57
CA PHE A 74 -12.51 17.93 -7.94
C PHE A 74 -13.61 17.51 -8.94
N ASN A 75 -13.94 18.38 -9.90
CA ASN A 75 -14.96 18.08 -10.92
C ASN A 75 -14.58 16.87 -11.80
N GLN A 76 -13.28 16.69 -12.07
CA GLN A 76 -12.79 15.55 -12.84
C GLN A 76 -12.86 14.27 -12.01
N ILE A 77 -12.44 14.32 -10.74
CA ILE A 77 -12.57 13.19 -9.79
C ILE A 77 -14.01 12.69 -9.75
N LYS A 78 -14.97 13.59 -9.50
CA LYS A 78 -16.39 13.24 -9.41
C LYS A 78 -16.88 12.54 -10.69
N LYS A 79 -16.48 13.04 -11.86
CA LYS A 79 -16.83 12.44 -13.15
C LYS A 79 -16.30 11.01 -13.29
N GLN A 80 -15.05 10.76 -12.91
CA GLN A 80 -14.45 9.41 -13.00
C GLN A 80 -15.23 8.40 -12.15
N PHE A 81 -15.59 8.76 -10.92
CA PHE A 81 -16.38 7.91 -10.03
C PHE A 81 -17.79 7.64 -10.55
N LEU A 82 -18.50 8.67 -11.00
CA LEU A 82 -19.85 8.52 -11.53
C LEU A 82 -19.91 7.62 -12.78
N GLN A 83 -18.85 7.68 -13.59
CA GLN A 83 -18.71 6.89 -14.82
C GLN A 83 -18.05 5.53 -14.58
N ALA A 84 -17.59 5.25 -13.36
CA ALA A 84 -16.85 4.04 -12.99
C ALA A 84 -15.72 3.71 -13.98
N THR A 85 -14.95 4.72 -14.39
CA THR A 85 -13.83 4.52 -15.30
C THR A 85 -12.70 3.76 -14.61
N PRO A 86 -11.76 3.15 -15.37
CA PRO A 86 -10.55 2.55 -14.81
C PRO A 86 -9.79 3.49 -13.85
N VAL A 87 -9.80 4.79 -14.14
CA VAL A 87 -9.18 5.84 -13.30
C VAL A 87 -9.82 5.91 -11.91
N ALA A 88 -11.11 5.61 -11.76
CA ALA A 88 -11.77 5.61 -10.45
C ALA A 88 -11.14 4.58 -9.50
N PHE A 89 -10.69 3.43 -10.01
CA PHE A 89 -9.96 2.43 -9.21
C PHE A 89 -8.63 2.99 -8.70
N TRP A 90 -7.91 3.73 -9.55
CA TRP A 90 -6.66 4.38 -9.16
C TRP A 90 -6.87 5.48 -8.13
N LEU A 91 -8.00 6.19 -8.19
CA LEU A 91 -8.35 7.19 -7.18
C LEU A 91 -8.68 6.56 -5.82
N VAL A 92 -9.40 5.43 -5.80
CA VAL A 92 -9.63 4.66 -4.56
C VAL A 92 -8.30 4.14 -4.02
N SER A 93 -7.46 3.58 -4.90
CA SER A 93 -6.10 3.13 -4.57
C SER A 93 -5.26 4.23 -3.92
N LEU A 94 -5.26 5.43 -4.50
CA LEU A 94 -4.54 6.58 -3.97
C LEU A 94 -4.97 6.93 -2.55
N VAL A 95 -6.28 6.94 -2.29
CA VAL A 95 -6.83 7.21 -0.96
C VAL A 95 -6.44 6.10 0.03
N ALA A 96 -6.58 4.84 -0.37
CA ALA A 96 -6.20 3.70 0.48
C ALA A 96 -4.70 3.71 0.83
N LEU A 97 -3.83 3.94 -0.16
CA LEU A 97 -2.38 4.10 0.07
C LEU A 97 -2.08 5.26 1.00
N PHE A 98 -2.76 6.39 0.83
CA PHE A 98 -2.54 7.56 1.68
C PHE A 98 -2.91 7.25 3.13
N VAL A 99 -4.12 6.71 3.36
CA VAL A 99 -4.59 6.35 4.71
C VAL A 99 -3.71 5.28 5.35
N GLY A 100 -3.39 4.21 4.60
CA GLY A 100 -2.49 3.15 5.09
C GLY A 100 -1.11 3.71 5.43
N THR A 101 -0.49 4.50 4.56
CA THR A 101 0.80 5.14 4.83
C THR A 101 0.77 6.04 6.06
N MET A 102 -0.30 6.82 6.27
CA MET A 102 -0.46 7.64 7.48
C MET A 102 -0.55 6.78 8.74
N GLN A 103 -1.30 5.67 8.70
CA GLN A 103 -1.35 4.73 9.82
C GLN A 103 0.03 4.12 10.11
N GLY A 104 0.82 3.81 9.08
CA GLY A 104 2.18 3.28 9.26
C GLY A 104 3.14 4.30 9.87
N LEU A 105 2.99 5.58 9.49
CA LEU A 105 3.73 6.68 10.12
C LEU A 105 3.41 6.77 11.61
N LEU A 106 2.13 6.68 11.98
CA LEU A 106 1.72 6.68 13.39
C LEU A 106 2.32 5.48 14.14
N GLN A 107 2.31 4.29 13.53
CA GLN A 107 2.93 3.11 14.11
C GLN A 107 4.45 3.23 14.27
N ALA A 108 5.12 4.05 13.46
CA ALA A 108 6.56 4.27 13.58
C ALA A 108 6.94 5.25 14.71
N ILE A 109 5.99 6.03 15.25
CA ILE A 109 6.27 7.00 16.32
C ILE A 109 6.48 6.27 17.65
N PRO A 110 7.66 6.39 18.30
CA PRO A 110 7.96 5.64 19.53
C PRO A 110 6.93 5.83 20.65
N ALA A 111 6.34 7.02 20.77
CA ALA A 111 5.36 7.35 21.80
C ALA A 111 4.05 6.54 21.73
N VAL A 112 3.68 6.05 20.54
CA VAL A 112 2.43 5.30 20.32
C VAL A 112 2.66 3.92 19.68
N ASN A 113 3.90 3.61 19.27
CA ASN A 113 4.28 2.37 18.59
C ASN A 113 3.83 1.13 19.37
N TYR A 114 4.18 1.03 20.65
CA TYR A 114 3.84 -0.13 21.47
C TYR A 114 2.33 -0.40 21.46
N LEU A 115 1.54 0.65 21.73
CA LEU A 115 0.08 0.60 21.75
C LEU A 115 -0.52 0.14 20.40
N LEU A 116 0.04 0.60 19.28
CA LEU A 116 -0.47 0.35 17.94
C LEU A 116 0.07 -0.92 17.26
N ILE A 117 1.05 -1.59 17.85
CA ILE A 117 1.67 -2.80 17.28
C ILE A 117 1.38 -4.04 18.12
N THR A 118 1.17 -3.90 19.43
CA THR A 118 0.83 -5.05 20.30
C THR A 118 -0.41 -5.82 19.82
N PRO A 119 -1.53 -5.18 19.45
CA PRO A 119 -2.64 -5.88 18.80
C PRO A 119 -2.29 -6.06 17.32
N GLU A 120 -1.97 -7.29 16.92
CA GLU A 120 -1.55 -7.65 15.56
C GLU A 120 -2.56 -7.23 14.47
N GLU A 121 -3.83 -7.04 14.84
CA GLU A 121 -4.88 -6.59 13.94
C GLU A 121 -4.60 -5.18 13.39
N ILE A 122 -4.00 -4.28 14.17
CA ILE A 122 -3.71 -2.91 13.76
C ILE A 122 -2.60 -2.86 12.69
N PRO A 123 -1.39 -3.43 12.87
CA PRO A 123 -0.37 -3.48 11.82
C PRO A 123 -0.82 -4.32 10.62
N ASN A 124 -1.63 -5.37 10.83
CA ASN A 124 -2.20 -6.13 9.71
C ASN A 124 -3.17 -5.26 8.88
N SER A 125 -4.08 -4.53 9.53
CA SER A 125 -5.02 -3.64 8.82
C SER A 125 -4.32 -2.57 7.98
N HIS A 126 -3.23 -1.98 8.50
CA HIS A 126 -2.34 -1.08 7.76
C HIS A 126 -1.80 -1.76 6.49
N ALA A 127 -1.18 -2.92 6.66
CA ALA A 127 -0.48 -3.61 5.58
C ALA A 127 -1.46 -4.02 4.48
N GLN A 128 -2.61 -4.56 4.87
CA GLN A 128 -3.67 -4.96 3.93
C GLN A 128 -4.30 -3.78 3.22
N LEU A 129 -4.49 -2.64 3.90
CA LEU A 129 -5.00 -1.45 3.23
C LEU A 129 -4.04 -0.94 2.15
N ASN A 130 -2.73 -0.95 2.42
CA ASN A 130 -1.71 -0.60 1.42
C ASN A 130 -1.63 -1.61 0.27
N MET A 131 -1.70 -2.92 0.56
CA MET A 131 -1.56 -3.97 -0.46
C MET A 131 -2.83 -4.18 -1.28
N ILE A 132 -3.97 -4.46 -0.63
CA ILE A 132 -5.24 -4.74 -1.31
C ILE A 132 -5.88 -3.42 -1.75
N GLY A 133 -6.01 -2.48 -0.82
CA GLY A 133 -6.60 -1.18 -1.09
C GLY A 133 -5.76 -0.34 -2.05
N GLY A 134 -4.46 -0.29 -1.81
CA GLY A 134 -3.53 0.46 -2.64
C GLY A 134 -3.15 -0.25 -3.92
N VAL A 135 -2.29 -1.26 -3.82
CA VAL A 135 -1.64 -1.88 -4.98
C VAL A 135 -2.66 -2.65 -5.84
N LEU A 136 -3.42 -3.57 -5.25
CA LEU A 136 -4.31 -4.45 -6.01
C LEU A 136 -5.44 -3.66 -6.69
N MET A 137 -6.02 -2.66 -6.01
CA MET A 137 -7.03 -1.80 -6.61
C MET A 137 -6.48 -1.05 -7.84
N ALA A 138 -5.24 -0.55 -7.79
CA ALA A 138 -4.60 0.08 -8.95
C ALA A 138 -4.39 -0.91 -10.10
N LEU A 139 -3.95 -2.14 -9.80
CA LEU A 139 -3.77 -3.20 -10.79
C LEU A 139 -5.10 -3.60 -11.44
N ILE A 140 -6.19 -3.69 -10.68
CA ILE A 140 -7.52 -3.95 -11.23
C ILE A 140 -7.95 -2.82 -12.18
N GLY A 141 -7.68 -1.56 -11.81
CA GLY A 141 -7.87 -0.42 -12.71
C GLY A 141 -7.06 -0.55 -14.00
N LEU A 142 -5.79 -0.95 -13.90
CA LEU A 142 -4.92 -1.19 -15.06
C LEU A 142 -5.45 -2.31 -15.95
N VAL A 143 -5.94 -3.41 -15.36
CA VAL A 143 -6.59 -4.50 -16.09
C VAL A 143 -7.79 -3.98 -16.86
N TYR A 144 -8.72 -3.27 -16.22
CA TYR A 144 -9.89 -2.69 -16.92
C TYR A 144 -9.51 -1.69 -18.02
N TYR A 145 -8.38 -0.98 -17.86
CA TYR A 145 -7.86 -0.07 -18.87
C TYR A 145 -7.32 -0.81 -20.11
N LEU A 146 -6.52 -1.86 -19.91
CA LEU A 146 -5.88 -2.62 -20.99
C LEU A 146 -6.80 -3.66 -21.64
N LEU A 147 -7.84 -4.10 -20.94
CA LEU A 147 -8.69 -5.20 -21.40
C LEU A 147 -9.30 -4.99 -22.80
N PRO A 148 -9.78 -3.79 -23.19
CA PRO A 148 -10.29 -3.55 -24.54
C PRO A 148 -9.23 -3.71 -25.63
N GLU A 149 -7.97 -3.36 -25.35
CA GLU A 149 -6.85 -3.50 -26.29
C GLU A 149 -6.45 -4.97 -26.44
N LEU A 150 -6.46 -5.72 -25.34
CA LEU A 150 -6.06 -7.14 -25.32
C LEU A 150 -7.13 -8.09 -25.88
N THR A 151 -8.41 -7.74 -25.76
CA THR A 151 -9.52 -8.65 -26.10
C THR A 151 -10.42 -8.14 -27.22
N GLY A 152 -10.25 -6.88 -27.65
CA GLY A 152 -11.16 -6.21 -28.58
C GLY A 152 -12.55 -5.91 -27.99
N GLN A 153 -12.81 -6.28 -26.74
CA GLN A 153 -14.11 -6.15 -26.10
C GLN A 153 -14.07 -5.19 -24.92
N LYS A 154 -15.04 -4.28 -24.87
CA LYS A 154 -15.24 -3.40 -23.72
C LYS A 154 -16.09 -4.12 -22.67
N VAL A 155 -15.65 -4.08 -21.42
CA VAL A 155 -16.49 -4.54 -20.30
C VAL A 155 -17.68 -3.59 -20.13
N SER A 156 -18.83 -4.15 -19.79
CA SER A 156 -20.02 -3.33 -19.52
C SER A 156 -19.77 -2.37 -18.36
N SER A 157 -20.18 -1.11 -18.52
CA SER A 157 -20.04 -0.08 -17.48
C SER A 157 -20.74 -0.45 -16.17
N LYS A 158 -21.84 -1.22 -16.25
CA LYS A 158 -22.56 -1.74 -15.08
C LYS A 158 -21.70 -2.70 -14.26
N LEU A 159 -21.01 -3.65 -14.91
CA LEU A 159 -20.15 -4.60 -14.23
C LEU A 159 -18.90 -3.94 -13.66
N THR A 160 -18.30 -2.99 -14.41
CA THR A 160 -17.16 -2.21 -13.89
C THR A 160 -17.57 -1.39 -12.66
N ARG A 161 -18.76 -0.77 -12.68
CA ARG A 161 -19.30 -0.04 -11.53
C ARG A 161 -19.57 -0.95 -10.34
N LEU A 162 -20.18 -2.11 -10.57
CA LEU A 162 -20.42 -3.10 -9.52
C LEU A 162 -19.10 -3.53 -8.88
N SER A 163 -18.12 -3.90 -9.71
CA SER A 163 -16.76 -4.25 -9.26
C SER A 163 -16.13 -3.14 -8.42
N LEU A 164 -16.13 -1.89 -8.92
CA LEU A 164 -15.61 -0.74 -8.20
C LEU A 164 -16.25 -0.58 -6.81
N ILE A 165 -17.58 -0.57 -6.76
CA ILE A 165 -18.34 -0.37 -5.53
C ILE A 165 -18.08 -1.54 -4.56
N SER A 166 -18.27 -2.78 -5.01
CA SER A 166 -18.10 -3.97 -4.17
C SER A 166 -16.70 -4.07 -3.58
N LEU A 167 -15.65 -3.83 -4.40
CA LEU A 167 -14.27 -3.85 -3.91
C LEU A 167 -14.01 -2.70 -2.94
N THR A 168 -14.46 -1.49 -3.25
CA THR A 168 -14.26 -0.33 -2.37
C THR A 168 -14.90 -0.56 -1.00
N PHE A 169 -16.16 -1.01 -0.96
CA PHE A 169 -16.85 -1.29 0.30
C PHE A 169 -16.29 -2.52 1.02
N GLY A 170 -15.89 -3.56 0.28
CA GLY A 170 -15.25 -4.74 0.86
C GLY A 170 -13.92 -4.40 1.55
N ILE A 171 -13.07 -3.62 0.89
CA ILE A 171 -11.78 -3.15 1.43
C ILE A 171 -12.01 -2.25 2.64
N ALA A 172 -12.91 -1.25 2.53
CA ALA A 172 -13.22 -0.34 3.63
C ALA A 172 -13.82 -1.08 4.84
N GLY A 173 -14.72 -2.04 4.59
CA GLY A 173 -15.34 -2.86 5.62
C GLY A 173 -14.33 -3.74 6.33
N TYR A 174 -13.50 -4.49 5.58
CA TYR A 174 -12.41 -5.29 6.14
C TYR A 174 -11.48 -4.44 7.00
N TYR A 175 -10.97 -3.34 6.45
CA TYR A 175 -10.07 -2.42 7.14
C TYR A 175 -10.67 -1.92 8.46
N THR A 176 -11.90 -1.41 8.40
CA THR A 176 -12.57 -0.83 9.58
C THR A 176 -12.80 -1.88 10.66
N LEU A 177 -13.30 -3.06 10.29
CA LEU A 177 -13.58 -4.13 11.25
C LEU A 177 -12.31 -4.66 11.91
N THR A 178 -11.24 -4.87 11.13
CA THR A 178 -9.96 -5.33 11.67
C THR A 178 -9.34 -4.27 12.58
N LEU A 179 -9.37 -3.00 12.18
CA LEU A 179 -8.88 -1.90 13.03
C LEU A 179 -9.67 -1.78 14.32
N MET A 180 -11.01 -1.82 14.26
CA MET A 180 -11.87 -1.79 15.44
C MET A 180 -11.60 -2.98 16.38
N SER A 181 -11.37 -4.17 15.82
CA SER A 181 -11.00 -5.35 16.61
C SER A 181 -9.69 -5.11 17.37
N GLY A 182 -8.66 -4.58 16.70
CA GLY A 182 -7.39 -4.24 17.34
C GLY A 182 -7.54 -3.16 18.41
N LEU A 183 -8.26 -2.07 18.12
CA LEU A 183 -8.53 -1.00 19.08
C LEU A 183 -9.28 -1.50 20.32
N ARG A 184 -10.26 -2.39 20.14
CA ARG A 184 -10.96 -3.01 21.26
C ARG A 184 -10.01 -3.82 22.12
N ARG A 185 -9.09 -4.57 21.52
CA ARG A 185 -8.09 -5.39 22.21
C ARG A 185 -7.06 -4.55 22.97
N MET A 186 -6.78 -3.31 22.56
CA MET A 186 -5.95 -2.37 23.33
C MET A 186 -6.60 -1.91 24.65
N GLY A 187 -7.94 -1.93 24.72
CA GLY A 187 -8.69 -1.46 25.88
C GLY A 187 -8.90 -2.50 26.99
N TYR A 188 -8.43 -3.74 26.78
CA TYR A 188 -8.42 -4.83 27.76
C TYR A 188 -6.98 -5.12 28.20
#